data_AF-E9I0P4-F1
#
_entry.id   AF-E9I0P4-F1
#
_cell.length_a   1.000
_cell.length_b   1.000
_cell.length_c   1.000
_cell.angle_alpha   90.00
_cell.angle_beta   90.00
_cell.angle_gamma   90.00
#
_symmetry.space_group_name_H-M   'P 1'
#
loop_
_entity.id
_entity.type
_entity.pdbx_description
1 polymer ?
#
loop_
_entity_poly.entity_id
_entity_poly.type
_entity_poly.pdbx_seq_one_letter_code
_entity_poly.pdbx_strand_id
1 'polypeptide(L)'
;MRRSEATDQEQTSRNQTRDDTSNTNSTVDTEVTAGVLVVDDGTKVAVENINTHNTEQENEKSENDHNIRVSYTTAELSAPIKVMERDAGLTITDELNHLKDELKDTKELLRTTVMNLVNTNTELGNVKSDLTNKLAVTKQELEKSKIELDKTMANVNNYTTKLKATETELAEIKITTANLSTELEKCDANFQRIGQEEKELKVAEENLKKELEETRQELEDTKTELKETGTDLRKNFDDLIAILNAKLERLGFEFKDIADNLRKELEATLSHLETATTNLASTRMELSSTKSAVADLTTQLNERTSEKVDIGKMPNSCADLQRIGHKLSGFFSVKGSKKMEIIYCNFNADQNDTQKWIGYADVKSAPVHFYAQRNSECYNQYTPITFNLARVKFSSLFERESNCE
;
A
#
# COMPACT_ATOMS: atom_id res chain seq x y z
N MET A 1 39.66 -13.22 11.35
CA MET A 1 39.30 -14.45 12.11
C MET A 1 39.10 -15.61 11.11
N ARG A 2 38.70 -16.80 11.57
CA ARG A 2 38.41 -17.99 10.73
C ARG A 2 37.24 -17.69 9.75
N ARG A 3 37.09 -18.31 8.57
CA ARG A 3 36.89 -19.76 8.24
C ARG A 3 35.63 -20.32 8.95
N SER A 4 34.69 -21.02 8.30
CA SER A 4 34.69 -21.61 6.94
C SER A 4 33.26 -21.81 6.35
N GLU A 5 33.19 -22.49 5.18
CA GLU A 5 32.14 -23.40 4.62
C GLU A 5 30.63 -23.16 4.96
N ALA A 6 29.64 -23.12 4.04
CA ALA A 6 29.35 -23.80 2.75
C ALA A 6 28.59 -25.16 2.86
N THR A 7 27.47 -25.29 2.14
CA THR A 7 26.84 -26.56 1.67
C THR A 7 25.91 -26.29 0.48
N ASP A 8 25.89 -27.23 -0.46
CA ASP A 8 25.11 -27.21 -1.71
C ASP A 8 23.89 -28.16 -1.67
N GLN A 9 23.05 -28.06 -2.71
CA GLN A 9 22.22 -29.11 -3.33
C GLN A 9 21.37 -30.06 -2.45
N GLU A 10 20.07 -30.11 -2.75
CA GLU A 10 19.38 -31.41 -2.85
C GLU A 10 18.33 -31.42 -3.98
N GLN A 11 18.44 -32.39 -4.89
CA GLN A 11 17.41 -32.73 -5.90
C GLN A 11 16.91 -34.15 -5.62
N THR A 12 15.59 -34.36 -5.41
CA THR A 12 15.03 -35.73 -5.47
C THR A 12 13.68 -35.83 -6.22
N SER A 13 13.79 -36.43 -7.40
CA SER A 13 12.82 -37.14 -8.24
C SER A 13 11.48 -37.70 -7.69
N ARG A 14 10.46 -37.64 -8.59
CA ARG A 14 9.57 -38.73 -9.13
C ARG A 14 8.09 -38.88 -8.73
N ASN A 15 7.29 -39.07 -9.79
CA ASN A 15 5.98 -39.78 -9.92
C ASN A 15 4.77 -39.16 -9.18
N GLN A 16 3.50 -39.27 -9.60
CA GLN A 16 2.81 -40.01 -10.69
C GLN A 16 1.55 -39.15 -11.12
N THR A 17 0.68 -39.39 -12.13
CA THR A 17 0.20 -40.59 -12.88
C THR A 17 -0.38 -40.19 -14.26
N ARG A 18 -0.81 -41.20 -15.05
CA ARG A 18 -1.85 -41.22 -16.12
C ARG A 18 -3.19 -40.55 -15.66
N ASP A 19 -4.15 -40.13 -16.50
CA ASP A 19 -4.81 -40.80 -17.65
C ASP A 19 -5.37 -39.83 -18.74
N ASP A 20 -6.04 -40.37 -19.76
CA ASP A 20 -6.50 -39.72 -21.01
C ASP A 20 -7.73 -38.79 -20.91
N THR A 21 -7.95 -37.92 -21.92
CA THR A 21 -9.18 -37.91 -22.80
C THR A 21 -9.07 -36.85 -23.93
N SER A 22 -9.64 -37.14 -25.09
CA SER A 22 -9.67 -36.31 -26.31
C SER A 22 -10.66 -35.13 -26.30
N ASN A 23 -10.32 -34.01 -26.97
CA ASN A 23 -11.17 -33.39 -28.01
C ASN A 23 -10.63 -32.04 -28.55
N THR A 24 -10.65 -31.85 -29.87
CA THR A 24 -11.34 -30.72 -30.56
C THR A 24 -11.33 -30.91 -32.09
N ASN A 25 -12.32 -30.35 -32.80
CA ASN A 25 -12.52 -30.48 -34.25
C ASN A 25 -12.25 -29.16 -34.98
N SER A 26 -11.67 -29.24 -36.18
CA SER A 26 -12.03 -28.44 -37.38
C SER A 26 -11.30 -29.11 -38.57
N THR A 27 -11.92 -29.64 -39.63
CA THR A 27 -13.03 -29.17 -40.48
C THR A 27 -12.66 -27.93 -41.30
N VAL A 28 -12.50 -28.11 -42.62
CA VAL A 28 -13.17 -27.39 -43.72
C VAL A 28 -12.78 -28.03 -45.07
N ASP A 29 -13.70 -27.95 -46.03
CA ASP A 29 -13.77 -28.54 -47.37
C ASP A 29 -12.62 -28.11 -48.33
N THR A 30 -12.45 -28.67 -49.55
CA THR A 30 -13.29 -28.35 -50.74
C THR A 30 -12.99 -29.31 -51.93
N GLU A 31 -13.95 -29.47 -52.85
CA GLU A 31 -13.79 -30.14 -54.15
C GLU A 31 -12.91 -29.38 -55.16
N VAL A 32 -12.24 -30.07 -56.11
CA VAL A 32 -11.92 -29.53 -57.45
C VAL A 32 -12.05 -30.65 -58.51
N THR A 33 -12.54 -30.30 -59.70
CA THR A 33 -12.92 -31.22 -60.79
C THR A 33 -12.07 -31.01 -62.06
N ALA A 34 -11.69 -32.12 -62.71
CA ALA A 34 -11.28 -32.32 -64.11
C ALA A 34 -10.30 -31.34 -64.84
N GLY A 35 -9.33 -31.92 -65.56
CA GLY A 35 -8.53 -31.23 -66.59
C GLY A 35 -7.75 -32.21 -67.46
N VAL A 36 -7.81 -32.06 -68.80
CA VAL A 36 -7.21 -32.97 -69.80
C VAL A 36 -6.61 -32.14 -70.95
N LEU A 37 -5.52 -32.58 -71.61
CA LEU A 37 -5.31 -32.63 -73.08
C LEU A 37 -3.83 -32.56 -73.59
N VAL A 38 -3.42 -33.61 -74.36
CA VAL A 38 -2.39 -33.71 -75.45
C VAL A 38 -0.93 -33.21 -75.24
N VAL A 39 0.10 -33.54 -76.06
CA VAL A 39 0.19 -34.22 -77.40
C VAL A 39 1.39 -35.22 -77.48
N ASP A 40 1.50 -35.90 -78.64
CA ASP A 40 2.54 -36.78 -79.22
C ASP A 40 4.02 -36.32 -79.08
N ASP A 41 5.08 -37.08 -79.43
CA ASP A 41 5.28 -38.13 -80.46
C ASP A 41 6.42 -39.10 -80.08
N GLY A 42 6.58 -40.26 -80.76
CA GLY A 42 7.75 -41.14 -80.53
C GLY A 42 7.69 -42.62 -80.96
N THR A 43 7.36 -42.92 -82.22
CA THR A 43 7.84 -44.08 -83.02
C THR A 43 8.23 -45.39 -82.29
N LYS A 44 7.35 -46.40 -82.24
CA LYS A 44 7.77 -47.81 -82.03
C LYS A 44 8.15 -48.47 -83.36
N VAL A 45 9.45 -48.64 -83.58
CA VAL A 45 10.00 -49.44 -84.70
C VAL A 45 9.70 -50.93 -84.47
N ALA A 46 9.39 -51.65 -85.55
CA ALA A 46 9.17 -53.09 -85.50
C ALA A 46 10.48 -53.85 -85.20
N VAL A 47 10.39 -54.89 -84.37
CA VAL A 47 11.45 -55.91 -84.21
C VAL A 47 10.87 -57.21 -84.74
N GLU A 48 11.45 -57.71 -85.82
CA GLU A 48 11.04 -58.98 -86.43
C GLU A 48 11.41 -60.15 -85.51
N ASN A 49 10.42 -60.94 -85.12
CA ASN A 49 10.61 -62.04 -84.17
C ASN A 49 11.09 -63.32 -84.90
N ILE A 50 12.31 -63.28 -85.43
CA ILE A 50 12.93 -64.41 -86.14
C ILE A 50 13.38 -65.47 -85.12
N ASN A 51 12.45 -66.34 -84.73
CA ASN A 51 12.72 -67.49 -83.88
C ASN A 51 12.88 -68.74 -84.76
N THR A 52 14.10 -68.95 -85.28
CA THR A 52 14.44 -70.17 -86.02
C THR A 52 14.55 -71.35 -85.06
N HIS A 53 13.60 -72.28 -85.10
CA HIS A 53 13.79 -73.61 -84.52
C HIS A 53 13.69 -74.66 -85.62
N ASN A 54 14.83 -75.26 -85.97
CA ASN A 54 14.82 -76.50 -86.73
C ASN A 54 14.21 -77.60 -85.84
N THR A 55 13.29 -78.37 -86.40
CA THR A 55 13.16 -79.80 -86.10
C THR A 55 13.40 -80.54 -87.41
N GLU A 56 14.63 -81.00 -87.59
CA GLU A 56 14.94 -82.00 -88.61
C GLU A 56 14.18 -83.27 -88.24
N GLN A 57 13.43 -83.84 -89.18
CA GLN A 57 13.03 -85.24 -89.07
C GLN A 57 13.16 -85.92 -90.43
N GLU A 58 13.96 -86.98 -90.44
CA GLU A 58 13.95 -88.12 -91.36
C GLU A 58 13.67 -87.82 -92.84
N ASN A 59 14.75 -87.69 -93.62
CA ASN A 59 14.76 -88.26 -94.96
C ASN A 59 15.77 -89.40 -94.99
N GLU A 60 15.27 -90.63 -94.93
CA GLU A 60 16.11 -91.80 -95.03
C GLU A 60 16.68 -91.99 -96.44
N LYS A 61 17.86 -92.59 -96.40
CA LYS A 61 18.62 -93.30 -97.44
C LYS A 61 17.79 -94.05 -98.51
N SER A 62 18.51 -94.37 -99.60
CA SER A 62 18.10 -95.13 -100.81
C SER A 62 17.34 -94.29 -101.84
N GLU A 63 17.81 -94.16 -103.08
CA GLU A 63 18.08 -95.24 -104.06
C GLU A 63 16.83 -96.09 -104.30
N ASN A 64 16.02 -95.69 -105.26
CA ASN A 64 15.18 -96.66 -105.95
C ASN A 64 15.01 -96.27 -107.42
N ASP A 65 15.73 -97.01 -108.27
CA ASP A 65 15.32 -97.44 -109.60
C ASP A 65 14.35 -96.51 -110.36
N HIS A 66 14.91 -95.53 -111.06
CA HIS A 66 14.47 -95.32 -112.45
C HIS A 66 15.07 -96.44 -113.31
N ASN A 67 14.52 -97.64 -113.12
CA ASN A 67 14.81 -98.82 -113.90
C ASN A 67 14.26 -98.61 -115.32
N ILE A 68 15.04 -97.93 -116.16
CA ILE A 68 14.76 -97.81 -117.59
C ILE A 68 14.95 -99.20 -118.19
N ARG A 69 13.89 -100.00 -118.09
CA ARG A 69 13.73 -101.27 -118.79
C ARG A 69 13.71 -100.98 -120.29
N VAL A 70 14.90 -100.92 -120.89
CA VAL A 70 15.10 -100.77 -122.33
C VAL A 70 14.38 -101.93 -123.00
N SER A 71 13.17 -101.65 -123.46
CA SER A 71 12.29 -102.64 -124.04
C SER A 71 12.58 -102.65 -125.53
N TYR A 72 13.52 -103.51 -125.93
CA TYR A 72 13.91 -103.72 -127.32
C TYR A 72 12.71 -104.28 -128.11
N THR A 73 11.78 -103.43 -128.52
CA THR A 73 10.78 -103.79 -129.51
C THR A 73 11.47 -103.93 -130.86
N THR A 74 11.82 -105.16 -131.21
CA THR A 74 12.43 -105.53 -132.48
C THR A 74 11.59 -104.99 -133.63
N ALA A 75 12.05 -103.91 -134.26
CA ALA A 75 11.44 -103.40 -135.48
C ALA A 75 11.80 -104.32 -136.64
N GLU A 76 10.98 -105.35 -136.87
CA GLU A 76 11.08 -106.18 -138.08
C GLU A 76 10.75 -105.32 -139.30
N LEU A 77 11.79 -104.69 -139.88
CA LEU A 77 11.75 -104.06 -141.20
C LEU A 77 11.72 -105.14 -142.30
N SER A 78 10.68 -105.97 -142.26
CA SER A 78 10.30 -106.92 -143.32
C SER A 78 9.65 -106.18 -144.50
N ALA A 79 10.39 -105.21 -145.03
CA ALA A 79 10.07 -104.51 -146.27
C ALA A 79 10.75 -105.25 -147.44
N PRO A 80 10.02 -105.98 -148.29
CA PRO A 80 10.64 -106.81 -149.33
C PRO A 80 11.30 -105.93 -150.40
N ILE A 81 12.63 -105.96 -150.43
CA ILE A 81 13.43 -105.30 -151.47
C ILE A 81 13.09 -105.93 -152.82
N LYS A 82 12.42 -105.15 -153.68
CA LYS A 82 12.18 -105.52 -155.08
C LYS A 82 13.23 -104.85 -155.97
N VAL A 83 14.11 -105.67 -156.53
CA VAL A 83 15.21 -105.25 -157.41
C VAL A 83 14.65 -104.58 -158.68
N MET A 84 15.22 -103.42 -159.02
CA MET A 84 15.40 -103.01 -160.42
C MET A 84 16.89 -102.83 -160.67
N GLU A 85 17.45 -103.71 -161.50
CA GLU A 85 18.77 -103.57 -162.12
C GLU A 85 18.74 -102.37 -163.09
N ARG A 86 19.83 -101.69 -163.46
CA ARG A 86 21.29 -101.72 -163.19
C ARG A 86 21.78 -100.25 -163.44
N ASP A 87 22.98 -99.76 -163.16
CA ASP A 87 24.32 -100.35 -163.11
C ASP A 87 25.31 -99.38 -162.38
N ALA A 88 26.59 -99.77 -162.28
CA ALA A 88 27.72 -99.03 -161.66
C ALA A 88 27.69 -98.97 -160.12
N GLY A 89 28.86 -99.17 -159.47
CA GLY A 89 28.91 -99.39 -158.02
C GLY A 89 30.23 -99.07 -157.33
N LEU A 90 30.24 -99.34 -156.02
CA LEU A 90 31.33 -99.23 -155.03
C LEU A 90 31.25 -100.44 -154.07
N THR A 91 32.17 -100.61 -153.12
CA THR A 91 32.40 -101.94 -152.48
C THR A 91 32.33 -101.96 -150.95
N ILE A 92 31.99 -103.14 -150.40
CA ILE A 92 31.83 -103.42 -148.95
C ILE A 92 33.02 -102.94 -148.08
N THR A 93 34.21 -102.85 -148.64
CA THR A 93 35.41 -102.28 -148.02
C THR A 93 35.18 -100.86 -147.46
N ASP A 94 34.36 -100.07 -148.16
CA ASP A 94 34.16 -98.65 -147.88
C ASP A 94 33.29 -98.44 -146.62
N GLU A 95 32.28 -99.29 -146.41
CA GLU A 95 31.45 -99.32 -145.20
C GLU A 95 32.26 -99.71 -143.95
N LEU A 96 33.17 -100.69 -144.08
CA LEU A 96 34.03 -101.13 -142.97
C LEU A 96 35.04 -100.04 -142.55
N ASN A 97 35.54 -99.25 -143.52
CA ASN A 97 36.37 -98.10 -143.23
C ASN A 97 35.57 -96.98 -142.54
N HIS A 98 34.35 -96.70 -143.00
CA HIS A 98 33.46 -95.71 -142.39
C HIS A 98 33.18 -96.03 -140.91
N LEU A 99 32.80 -97.27 -140.58
CA LEU A 99 32.55 -97.70 -139.19
C LEU A 99 33.81 -97.63 -138.31
N LYS A 100 34.99 -97.86 -138.89
CA LYS A 100 36.28 -97.78 -138.20
C LYS A 100 36.66 -96.32 -137.88
N ASP A 101 36.36 -95.37 -138.77
CA ASP A 101 36.55 -93.96 -138.51
C ASP A 101 35.50 -93.42 -137.51
N GLU A 102 34.24 -93.84 -137.57
CA GLU A 102 33.24 -93.55 -136.52
C GLU A 102 33.67 -94.07 -135.14
N LEU A 103 34.23 -95.29 -135.05
CA LEU A 103 34.75 -95.85 -133.80
C LEU A 103 35.98 -95.09 -133.28
N LYS A 104 36.78 -94.51 -134.18
CA LYS A 104 37.93 -93.66 -133.84
C LYS A 104 37.46 -92.29 -133.34
N ASP A 105 36.48 -91.69 -134.00
CA ASP A 105 35.98 -90.36 -133.67
C ASP A 105 35.13 -90.39 -132.37
N THR A 106 34.30 -91.42 -132.17
CA THR A 106 33.62 -91.66 -130.88
C THR A 106 34.60 -91.95 -129.74
N LYS A 107 35.73 -92.62 -130.00
CA LYS A 107 36.79 -92.82 -129.00
C LYS A 107 37.49 -91.51 -128.63
N GLU A 108 37.73 -90.61 -129.58
CA GLU A 108 38.38 -89.31 -129.29
C GLU A 108 37.39 -88.31 -128.67
N LEU A 109 36.10 -88.38 -129.03
CA LEU A 109 35.02 -87.68 -128.34
C LEU A 109 34.87 -88.16 -126.89
N LEU A 110 34.97 -89.48 -126.64
CA LEU A 110 34.98 -90.05 -125.30
C LEU A 110 36.21 -89.59 -124.51
N ARG A 111 37.41 -89.60 -125.12
CA ARG A 111 38.64 -89.08 -124.52
C ARG A 111 38.47 -87.60 -124.11
N THR A 112 37.93 -86.79 -125.00
CA THR A 112 37.64 -85.37 -124.77
C THR A 112 36.62 -85.17 -123.64
N THR A 113 35.54 -85.97 -123.65
CA THR A 113 34.51 -85.95 -122.60
C THR A 113 35.09 -86.31 -121.23
N VAL A 114 35.97 -87.32 -121.15
CA VAL A 114 36.65 -87.71 -119.90
C VAL A 114 37.60 -86.61 -119.42
N MET A 115 38.36 -85.97 -120.30
CA MET A 115 39.23 -84.84 -119.92
C MET A 115 38.40 -83.65 -119.38
N ASN A 116 37.29 -83.32 -120.04
CA ASN A 116 36.36 -82.29 -119.57
C ASN A 116 35.78 -82.65 -118.19
N LEU A 117 35.37 -83.91 -117.99
CA LEU A 117 34.83 -84.38 -116.71
C LEU A 117 35.86 -84.28 -115.57
N VAL A 118 37.14 -84.61 -115.84
CA VAL A 118 38.24 -84.46 -114.89
C VAL A 118 38.50 -82.99 -114.56
N ASN A 119 38.45 -82.10 -115.55
CA ASN A 119 38.59 -80.65 -115.34
C ASN A 119 37.44 -80.11 -114.47
N THR A 120 36.18 -80.38 -114.83
CA THR A 120 35.01 -79.94 -114.06
C THR A 120 35.00 -80.53 -112.64
N ASN A 121 35.44 -81.78 -112.44
CA ASN A 121 35.60 -82.36 -111.10
C ASN A 121 36.71 -81.67 -110.28
N THR A 122 37.78 -81.21 -110.94
CA THR A 122 38.85 -80.43 -110.30
C THR A 122 38.38 -79.03 -109.92
N GLU A 123 37.65 -78.36 -110.81
CA GLU A 123 37.00 -77.06 -110.55
C GLU A 123 35.98 -77.18 -109.40
N LEU A 124 35.15 -78.22 -109.40
CA LEU A 124 34.20 -78.50 -108.33
C LEU A 124 34.91 -78.76 -106.98
N GLY A 125 36.05 -79.45 -106.99
CA GLY A 125 36.92 -79.61 -105.82
C GLY A 125 37.45 -78.28 -105.28
N ASN A 126 37.91 -77.39 -106.16
CA ASN A 126 38.37 -76.05 -105.81
C ASN A 126 37.23 -75.18 -105.25
N VAL A 127 36.05 -75.17 -105.90
CA VAL A 127 34.85 -74.46 -105.44
C VAL A 127 34.38 -74.97 -104.08
N LYS A 128 34.40 -76.29 -103.86
CA LYS A 128 34.09 -76.90 -102.55
C LYS A 128 35.08 -76.46 -101.47
N SER A 129 36.37 -76.38 -101.79
CA SER A 129 37.42 -75.90 -100.87
C SER A 129 37.21 -74.42 -100.51
N ASP A 130 36.99 -73.55 -101.50
CA ASP A 130 36.73 -72.13 -101.31
C ASP A 130 35.46 -71.87 -100.48
N LEU A 131 34.35 -72.56 -100.77
CA LEU A 131 33.12 -72.52 -99.97
C LEU A 131 33.36 -72.97 -98.53
N THR A 132 34.13 -74.04 -98.32
CA THR A 132 34.46 -74.55 -96.97
C THR A 132 35.28 -73.53 -96.18
N ASN A 133 36.28 -72.90 -96.83
CA ASN A 133 37.12 -71.88 -96.20
C ASN A 133 36.31 -70.61 -95.87
N LYS A 134 35.46 -70.13 -96.79
CA LYS A 134 34.57 -68.98 -96.56
C LYS A 134 33.61 -69.24 -95.40
N LEU A 135 33.00 -70.42 -95.34
CA LEU A 135 32.12 -70.82 -94.24
C LEU A 135 32.85 -70.91 -92.89
N ALA A 136 34.11 -71.34 -92.88
CA ALA A 136 34.93 -71.35 -91.67
C ALA A 136 35.28 -69.93 -91.18
N VAL A 137 35.59 -69.01 -92.10
CA VAL A 137 35.89 -67.60 -91.79
C VAL A 137 34.65 -66.89 -91.24
N THR A 138 33.50 -66.95 -91.93
CA THR A 138 32.28 -66.27 -91.48
C THR A 138 31.78 -66.82 -90.14
N LYS A 139 31.94 -68.13 -89.88
CA LYS A 139 31.68 -68.71 -88.55
C LYS A 139 32.60 -68.16 -87.47
N GLN A 140 33.89 -67.94 -87.76
CA GLN A 140 34.83 -67.34 -86.81
C GLN A 140 34.51 -65.86 -86.54
N GLU A 141 34.08 -65.12 -87.56
CA GLU A 141 33.66 -63.72 -87.43
C GLU A 141 32.37 -63.59 -86.62
N LEU A 142 31.38 -64.45 -86.86
CA LEU A 142 30.14 -64.51 -86.09
C LEU A 142 30.40 -64.74 -84.59
N GLU A 143 31.29 -65.67 -84.24
CA GLU A 143 31.62 -65.96 -82.83
C GLU A 143 32.41 -64.80 -82.18
N LYS A 144 33.25 -64.06 -82.93
CA LYS A 144 33.87 -62.81 -82.44
C LYS A 144 32.80 -61.75 -82.13
N SER A 145 31.90 -61.48 -83.07
CA SER A 145 30.83 -60.49 -82.90
C SER A 145 29.89 -60.83 -81.73
N LYS A 146 29.61 -62.12 -81.53
CA LYS A 146 28.86 -62.62 -80.36
C LYS A 146 29.60 -62.32 -79.03
N ILE A 147 30.90 -62.59 -78.96
CA ILE A 147 31.72 -62.27 -77.78
C ILE A 147 31.78 -60.75 -77.52
N GLU A 148 31.72 -59.91 -78.55
CA GLU A 148 31.63 -58.45 -78.40
C GLU A 148 30.22 -57.97 -77.98
N LEU A 149 29.17 -58.65 -78.42
CA LEU A 149 27.79 -58.45 -77.96
C LEU A 149 27.64 -58.81 -76.47
N ASP A 150 28.20 -59.95 -76.03
CA ASP A 150 28.19 -60.37 -74.62
C ASP A 150 28.92 -59.34 -73.73
N LYS A 151 30.08 -58.83 -74.17
CA LYS A 151 30.83 -57.78 -73.47
C LYS A 151 30.07 -56.46 -73.40
N THR A 152 29.43 -56.04 -74.49
CA THR A 152 28.65 -54.79 -74.50
C THR A 152 27.39 -54.91 -73.63
N MET A 153 26.72 -56.06 -73.63
CA MET A 153 25.60 -56.34 -72.73
C MET A 153 26.02 -56.35 -71.25
N ALA A 154 27.18 -56.93 -70.92
CA ALA A 154 27.74 -56.86 -69.56
C ALA A 154 28.06 -55.41 -69.13
N ASN A 155 28.60 -54.59 -70.04
CA ASN A 155 28.84 -53.17 -69.78
C ASN A 155 27.54 -52.38 -69.58
N VAL A 156 26.51 -52.60 -70.42
CA VAL A 156 25.18 -51.98 -70.27
C VAL A 156 24.60 -52.33 -68.90
N ASN A 157 24.60 -53.60 -68.50
CA ASN A 157 24.13 -54.03 -67.17
C ASN A 157 24.90 -53.33 -66.04
N ASN A 158 26.24 -53.18 -66.15
CA ASN A 158 27.04 -52.45 -65.17
C ASN A 158 26.66 -50.97 -65.05
N TYR A 159 26.38 -50.30 -66.18
CA TYR A 159 25.89 -48.93 -66.18
C TYR A 159 24.47 -48.81 -65.60
N THR A 160 23.57 -49.77 -65.88
CA THR A 160 22.23 -49.81 -65.27
C THR A 160 22.30 -49.98 -63.75
N THR A 161 23.21 -50.81 -63.22
CA THR A 161 23.42 -50.93 -61.76
C THR A 161 23.94 -49.62 -61.16
N LYS A 162 24.92 -48.96 -61.81
CA LYS A 162 25.45 -47.67 -61.36
C LYS A 162 24.40 -46.57 -61.37
N LEU A 163 23.58 -46.50 -62.42
CA LEU A 163 22.49 -45.52 -62.51
C LEU A 163 21.52 -45.65 -61.32
N LYS A 164 21.06 -46.87 -61.03
CA LYS A 164 20.16 -47.15 -59.89
C LYS A 164 20.77 -46.79 -58.53
N ALA A 165 22.08 -46.96 -58.36
CA ALA A 165 22.77 -46.49 -57.16
C ALA A 165 22.71 -44.94 -57.06
N THR A 166 23.06 -44.23 -58.14
CA THR A 166 23.00 -42.75 -58.15
C THR A 166 21.57 -42.18 -58.04
N GLU A 167 20.55 -42.90 -58.54
CA GLU A 167 19.14 -42.56 -58.33
C GLU A 167 18.74 -42.66 -56.85
N THR A 168 19.29 -43.65 -56.14
CA THR A 168 19.05 -43.87 -54.70
C THR A 168 19.77 -42.82 -53.86
N GLU A 169 21.05 -42.57 -54.12
CA GLU A 169 21.84 -41.51 -53.48
C GLU A 169 21.18 -40.12 -53.66
N LEU A 170 20.65 -39.83 -54.85
CA LEU A 170 19.92 -38.59 -55.13
C LEU A 170 18.60 -38.49 -54.35
N ALA A 171 17.92 -39.61 -54.07
CA ALA A 171 16.72 -39.62 -53.24
C ALA A 171 17.05 -39.35 -51.77
N GLU A 172 18.12 -39.97 -51.25
CA GLU A 172 18.62 -39.71 -49.88
C GLU A 172 19.03 -38.23 -49.70
N ILE A 173 19.80 -37.68 -50.64
CA ILE A 173 20.21 -36.26 -50.64
C ILE A 173 18.98 -35.32 -50.62
N LYS A 174 17.92 -35.63 -51.37
CA LYS A 174 16.67 -34.84 -51.34
C LYS A 174 15.99 -34.89 -49.98
N ILE A 175 15.92 -36.05 -49.34
CA ILE A 175 15.35 -36.21 -47.99
C ILE A 175 16.17 -35.43 -46.96
N THR A 176 17.49 -35.55 -46.99
CA THR A 176 18.39 -34.79 -46.10
C THR A 176 18.24 -33.28 -46.31
N THR A 177 18.14 -32.81 -47.56
CA THR A 177 17.95 -31.39 -47.88
C THR A 177 16.61 -30.86 -47.36
N ALA A 178 15.52 -31.62 -47.50
CA ALA A 178 14.21 -31.25 -46.97
C ALA A 178 14.22 -31.16 -45.44
N ASN A 179 14.81 -32.15 -44.75
CA ASN A 179 14.94 -32.14 -43.29
C ASN A 179 15.73 -30.90 -42.80
N LEU A 180 16.85 -30.57 -43.45
CA LEU A 180 17.66 -29.39 -43.13
C LEU A 180 16.91 -28.08 -43.36
N SER A 181 16.04 -27.98 -44.39
CA SER A 181 15.16 -26.80 -44.58
C SER A 181 14.22 -26.63 -43.39
N THR A 182 13.54 -27.70 -42.99
CA THR A 182 12.62 -27.68 -41.85
C THR A 182 13.31 -27.42 -40.51
N GLU A 183 14.58 -27.80 -40.33
CA GLU A 183 15.37 -27.42 -39.17
C GLU A 183 15.80 -25.94 -39.21
N LEU A 184 16.14 -25.41 -40.39
CA LEU A 184 16.47 -23.99 -40.57
C LEU A 184 15.25 -23.08 -40.32
N GLU A 185 14.06 -23.46 -40.81
CA GLU A 185 12.79 -22.78 -40.55
C GLU A 185 12.45 -22.72 -39.04
N LYS A 186 12.66 -23.83 -38.32
CA LYS A 186 12.53 -23.88 -36.85
C LYS A 186 13.58 -23.04 -36.14
N CYS A 187 14.78 -22.92 -36.70
CA CYS A 187 15.85 -22.09 -36.15
C CYS A 187 15.48 -20.60 -36.26
N ASP A 188 15.05 -20.16 -37.45
CA ASP A 188 14.60 -18.77 -37.68
C ASP A 188 13.41 -18.39 -36.80
N ALA A 189 12.39 -19.25 -36.70
CA ALA A 189 11.25 -19.03 -35.80
C ALA A 189 11.65 -18.89 -34.31
N ASN A 190 12.70 -19.59 -33.87
CA ASN A 190 13.25 -19.41 -32.53
C ASN A 190 14.04 -18.09 -32.39
N PHE A 191 14.81 -17.68 -33.39
CA PHE A 191 15.47 -16.36 -33.40
C PHE A 191 14.47 -15.21 -33.38
N GLN A 192 13.39 -15.29 -34.16
CA GLN A 192 12.31 -14.29 -34.15
C GLN A 192 11.67 -14.16 -32.75
N ARG A 193 11.42 -15.30 -32.08
CA ARG A 193 10.88 -15.33 -30.72
C ARG A 193 11.85 -14.74 -29.69
N ILE A 194 13.11 -15.15 -29.69
CA ILE A 194 14.15 -14.60 -28.79
C ILE A 194 14.28 -13.08 -28.98
N GLY A 195 14.30 -12.62 -30.25
CA GLY A 195 14.31 -11.19 -30.59
C GLY A 195 13.00 -10.45 -30.28
N GLN A 196 11.96 -11.12 -29.79
CA GLN A 196 10.76 -10.51 -29.23
C GLN A 196 10.81 -10.51 -27.69
N GLU A 197 11.20 -11.63 -27.08
CA GLU A 197 11.48 -11.76 -25.64
C GLU A 197 12.52 -10.70 -25.18
N GLU A 198 13.55 -10.41 -25.98
CA GLU A 198 14.53 -9.34 -25.72
C GLU A 198 13.90 -7.94 -25.66
N LYS A 199 12.94 -7.62 -26.54
CA LYS A 199 12.27 -6.30 -26.57
C LYS A 199 11.38 -6.12 -25.35
N GLU A 200 10.66 -7.16 -24.97
CA GLU A 200 9.77 -7.17 -23.81
C GLU A 200 10.57 -7.03 -22.51
N LEU A 201 11.70 -7.74 -22.39
CA LEU A 201 12.63 -7.61 -21.28
C LEU A 201 13.21 -6.19 -21.17
N LYS A 202 13.55 -5.56 -22.31
CA LYS A 202 14.05 -4.17 -22.32
C LYS A 202 12.99 -3.16 -21.86
N VAL A 203 11.72 -3.31 -22.27
CA VAL A 203 10.62 -2.46 -21.79
C VAL A 203 10.41 -2.65 -20.28
N ALA A 204 10.52 -3.88 -19.77
CA ALA A 204 10.47 -4.14 -18.33
C ALA A 204 11.65 -3.48 -17.57
N GLU A 205 12.86 -3.51 -18.13
CA GLU A 205 14.03 -2.83 -17.57
C GLU A 205 13.87 -1.30 -17.50
N GLU A 206 13.31 -0.69 -18.56
CA GLU A 206 13.04 0.74 -18.62
C GLU A 206 11.94 1.17 -17.62
N ASN A 207 10.89 0.36 -17.43
CA ASN A 207 9.86 0.59 -16.42
C ASN A 207 10.40 0.48 -14.99
N LEU A 208 11.17 -0.58 -14.67
CA LEU A 208 11.76 -0.78 -13.34
C LEU A 208 12.74 0.34 -12.96
N LYS A 209 13.48 0.91 -13.93
CA LYS A 209 14.32 2.10 -13.70
C LYS A 209 13.51 3.34 -13.34
N LYS A 210 12.33 3.52 -13.94
CA LYS A 210 11.42 4.62 -13.63
C LYS A 210 10.84 4.49 -12.22
N GLU A 211 10.30 3.33 -11.88
CA GLU A 211 9.74 3.04 -10.54
C GLU A 211 10.78 3.21 -9.43
N LEU A 212 12.04 2.81 -9.70
CA LEU A 212 13.15 2.96 -8.77
C LEU A 212 13.51 4.44 -8.49
N GLU A 213 13.54 5.30 -9.52
CA GLU A 213 13.86 6.72 -9.35
C GLU A 213 12.67 7.50 -8.73
N GLU A 214 11.42 7.09 -9.01
CA GLU A 214 10.23 7.61 -8.33
C GLU A 214 10.26 7.28 -6.82
N THR A 215 10.48 6.01 -6.47
CA THR A 215 10.64 5.56 -5.07
C THR A 215 11.78 6.30 -4.35
N ARG A 216 12.87 6.60 -5.08
CA ARG A 216 14.03 7.32 -4.55
C ARG A 216 13.73 8.80 -4.29
N GLN A 217 12.90 9.44 -5.12
CA GLN A 217 12.47 10.82 -4.91
C GLN A 217 11.58 10.92 -3.66
N GLU A 218 10.58 10.05 -3.53
CA GLU A 218 9.72 9.96 -2.33
C GLU A 218 10.54 9.78 -1.03
N LEU A 219 11.64 9.01 -1.10
CA LEU A 219 12.55 8.81 0.04
C LEU A 219 13.37 10.06 0.41
N GLU A 220 13.76 10.91 -0.55
CA GLU A 220 14.45 12.18 -0.25
C GLU A 220 13.48 13.28 0.22
N ASP A 221 12.23 13.26 -0.27
CA ASP A 221 11.16 14.18 0.13
C ASP A 221 10.73 13.90 1.59
N THR A 222 10.35 12.66 1.92
CA THR A 222 10.01 12.26 3.30
C THR A 222 11.16 12.46 4.30
N LYS A 223 12.41 12.24 3.86
CA LYS A 223 13.65 12.56 4.60
C LYS A 223 13.87 14.06 4.80
N THR A 224 13.21 14.92 4.02
CA THR A 224 13.23 16.37 4.16
C THR A 224 12.13 16.83 5.12
N GLU A 225 10.90 16.36 4.95
CA GLU A 225 9.79 16.57 5.91
C GLU A 225 10.17 16.16 7.35
N LEU A 226 10.89 15.04 7.50
CA LEU A 226 11.37 14.55 8.79
C LEU A 226 12.40 15.50 9.45
N LYS A 227 13.24 16.19 8.66
CA LYS A 227 14.17 17.21 9.18
C LYS A 227 13.41 18.44 9.65
N GLU A 228 12.44 18.90 8.84
CA GLU A 228 11.62 20.08 9.15
C GLU A 228 10.81 19.85 10.43
N THR A 229 10.15 18.69 10.53
CA THR A 229 9.48 18.21 11.77
C THR A 229 10.44 18.18 12.96
N GLY A 230 11.68 17.72 12.74
CA GLY A 230 12.74 17.70 13.76
C GLY A 230 13.21 19.10 14.21
N THR A 231 13.22 20.08 13.31
CA THR A 231 13.53 21.48 13.64
C THR A 231 12.38 22.19 14.36
N ASP A 232 11.13 21.96 13.94
CA ASP A 232 9.96 22.51 14.63
C ASP A 232 9.79 21.93 16.03
N LEU A 233 9.99 20.62 16.20
CA LEU A 233 9.96 19.99 17.53
C LEU A 233 11.04 20.57 18.45
N ARG A 234 12.26 20.79 17.95
CA ARG A 234 13.33 21.46 18.70
C ARG A 234 12.91 22.87 19.12
N LYS A 235 12.43 23.68 18.18
CA LYS A 235 11.96 25.04 18.45
C LYS A 235 10.86 25.07 19.51
N ASN A 236 9.88 24.16 19.42
CA ASN A 236 8.81 24.04 20.42
C ASN A 236 9.34 23.70 21.82
N PHE A 237 10.42 22.91 21.94
CA PHE A 237 11.09 22.68 23.22
C PHE A 237 11.83 23.94 23.72
N ASP A 238 12.56 24.64 22.84
CA ASP A 238 13.30 25.85 23.20
C ASP A 238 12.33 26.99 23.65
N ASP A 239 11.22 27.19 22.92
CA ASP A 239 10.14 28.12 23.27
C ASP A 239 9.47 27.75 24.61
N LEU A 240 9.23 26.46 24.86
CA LEU A 240 8.67 25.98 26.13
C LEU A 240 9.62 26.21 27.32
N ILE A 241 10.92 26.00 27.13
CA ILE A 241 11.96 26.27 28.13
C ILE A 241 12.00 27.77 28.45
N ALA A 242 11.96 28.64 27.43
CA ALA A 242 11.90 30.08 27.61
C ALA A 242 10.66 30.53 28.40
N ILE A 243 9.48 30.00 28.07
CA ILE A 243 8.22 30.28 28.79
C ILE A 243 8.29 29.80 30.25
N LEU A 244 8.87 28.62 30.51
CA LEU A 244 8.99 28.08 31.88
C LEU A 244 9.92 28.94 32.73
N ASN A 245 11.10 29.30 32.20
CA ASN A 245 12.06 30.16 32.89
C ASN A 245 11.47 31.55 33.19
N ALA A 246 10.78 32.17 32.22
CA ALA A 246 10.12 33.46 32.42
C ALA A 246 9.03 33.42 33.52
N LYS A 247 8.32 32.30 33.67
CA LYS A 247 7.36 32.09 34.77
C LYS A 247 8.05 31.89 36.12
N LEU A 248 9.16 31.16 36.17
CA LEU A 248 9.93 30.93 37.40
C LEU A 248 10.55 32.24 37.91
N GLU A 249 11.17 33.03 37.03
CA GLU A 249 11.69 34.37 37.36
C GLU A 249 10.57 35.27 37.92
N ARG A 250 9.42 35.34 37.21
CA ARG A 250 8.27 36.14 37.67
C ARG A 250 7.77 35.72 39.05
N LEU A 251 7.64 34.41 39.30
CA LEU A 251 7.26 33.90 40.62
C LEU A 251 8.30 34.27 41.69
N GLY A 252 9.59 34.24 41.36
CA GLY A 252 10.67 34.72 42.24
C GLY A 252 10.51 36.19 42.62
N PHE A 253 10.17 37.06 41.68
CA PHE A 253 9.86 38.47 41.97
C PHE A 253 8.59 38.65 42.81
N GLU A 254 7.51 37.91 42.50
CA GLU A 254 6.25 37.98 43.25
C GLU A 254 6.43 37.50 44.71
N PHE A 255 7.13 36.38 44.94
CA PHE A 255 7.47 35.92 46.29
C PHE A 255 8.36 36.92 47.04
N LYS A 256 9.30 37.57 46.36
CA LYS A 256 10.17 38.58 46.98
C LYS A 256 9.38 39.82 47.43
N ASP A 257 8.51 40.36 46.58
CA ASP A 257 7.70 41.53 46.94
C ASP A 257 6.75 41.21 48.10
N ILE A 258 6.13 40.03 48.11
CA ILE A 258 5.33 39.54 49.24
C ILE A 258 6.16 39.47 50.53
N ALA A 259 7.39 38.92 50.47
CA ALA A 259 8.28 38.84 51.63
C ALA A 259 8.74 40.22 52.13
N ASP A 260 9.11 41.13 51.22
CA ASP A 260 9.50 42.50 51.56
C ASP A 260 8.31 43.30 52.13
N ASN A 261 7.07 43.04 51.70
CA ASN A 261 5.87 43.68 52.23
C ASN A 261 5.44 43.12 53.59
N LEU A 262 5.39 41.79 53.77
CA LEU A 262 5.17 41.16 55.08
C LEU A 262 6.19 41.61 56.13
N ARG A 263 7.44 41.81 55.71
CA ARG A 263 8.49 42.36 56.57
C ARG A 263 8.16 43.78 57.05
N LYS A 264 7.72 44.69 56.15
CA LYS A 264 7.33 46.07 56.51
C LYS A 264 6.14 46.07 57.48
N GLU A 265 5.14 45.22 57.25
CA GLU A 265 3.98 45.07 58.14
C GLU A 265 4.39 44.56 59.53
N LEU A 266 5.33 43.62 59.62
CA LEU A 266 5.87 43.13 60.88
C LEU A 266 6.68 44.21 61.61
N GLU A 267 7.56 44.94 60.92
CA GLU A 267 8.34 46.05 61.48
C GLU A 267 7.41 47.19 62.00
N ALA A 268 6.35 47.51 61.26
CA ALA A 268 5.33 48.47 61.71
C ALA A 268 4.52 47.96 62.92
N THR A 269 4.15 46.68 62.93
CA THR A 269 3.41 46.06 64.05
C THR A 269 4.25 46.02 65.32
N LEU A 270 5.55 45.75 65.22
CA LEU A 270 6.49 45.82 66.35
C LEU A 270 6.58 47.25 66.90
N SER A 271 6.76 48.26 66.05
CA SER A 271 6.77 49.68 66.45
C SER A 271 5.48 50.12 67.14
N HIS A 272 4.31 49.69 66.65
CA HIS A 272 3.03 49.91 67.31
C HIS A 272 2.93 49.21 68.67
N LEU A 273 3.46 47.98 68.81
CA LEU A 273 3.45 47.24 70.07
C LEU A 273 4.40 47.85 71.12
N GLU A 274 5.59 48.31 70.72
CA GLU A 274 6.51 49.07 71.57
C GLU A 274 5.84 50.37 72.06
N THR A 275 5.21 51.11 71.14
CA THR A 275 4.46 52.33 71.46
C THR A 275 3.27 52.07 72.39
N ALA A 276 2.53 50.97 72.20
CA ALA A 276 1.47 50.57 73.12
C ALA A 276 2.03 50.20 74.51
N THR A 277 3.20 49.57 74.56
CA THR A 277 3.87 49.16 75.81
C THR A 277 4.37 50.38 76.60
N THR A 278 4.95 51.39 75.95
CA THR A 278 5.39 52.63 76.62
C THR A 278 4.19 53.46 77.10
N ASN A 279 3.12 53.57 76.31
CA ASN A 279 1.88 54.23 76.72
C ASN A 279 1.20 53.51 77.92
N LEU A 280 1.21 52.18 77.94
CA LEU A 280 0.73 51.38 79.08
C LEU A 280 1.61 51.58 80.34
N ALA A 281 2.91 51.78 80.17
CA ALA A 281 3.80 52.13 81.28
C ALA A 281 3.51 53.53 81.84
N SER A 282 3.29 54.55 80.98
CA SER A 282 2.92 55.91 81.42
C SER A 282 1.61 55.94 82.20
N THR A 283 0.54 55.39 81.61
CA THR A 283 -0.78 55.32 82.25
C THR A 283 -0.76 54.52 83.56
N ARG A 284 0.11 53.51 83.69
CA ARG A 284 0.34 52.80 84.96
C ARG A 284 1.02 53.68 86.02
N MET A 285 1.97 54.55 85.65
CA MET A 285 2.58 55.53 86.57
C MET A 285 1.56 56.60 86.99
N GLU A 286 0.80 57.14 86.03
CA GLU A 286 -0.26 58.13 86.28
C GLU A 286 -1.36 57.58 87.21
N LEU A 287 -1.77 56.33 87.00
CA LEU A 287 -2.72 55.63 87.88
C LEU A 287 -2.15 55.42 89.29
N SER A 288 -0.84 55.14 89.42
CA SER A 288 -0.17 55.02 90.72
C SER A 288 -0.09 56.36 91.46
N SER A 289 0.15 57.46 90.73
CA SER A 289 0.10 58.83 91.27
C SER A 289 -1.32 59.18 91.74
N THR A 290 -2.31 58.97 90.87
CA THR A 290 -3.74 59.20 91.18
C THR A 290 -4.21 58.39 92.38
N LYS A 291 -3.84 57.10 92.47
CA LYS A 291 -4.13 56.25 93.63
C LYS A 291 -3.55 56.84 94.93
N SER A 292 -2.35 57.41 94.87
CA SER A 292 -1.69 58.03 96.02
C SER A 292 -2.40 59.31 96.45
N ALA A 293 -2.78 60.17 95.49
CA ALA A 293 -3.56 61.38 95.75
C ALA A 293 -4.96 61.08 96.32
N VAL A 294 -5.63 60.02 95.86
CA VAL A 294 -6.93 59.57 96.41
C VAL A 294 -6.78 59.07 97.85
N ALA A 295 -5.70 58.35 98.18
CA ALA A 295 -5.44 57.92 99.56
C ALA A 295 -5.17 59.11 100.51
N ASP A 296 -4.43 60.12 100.03
CA ASP A 296 -4.18 61.35 100.77
C ASP A 296 -5.48 62.15 101.02
N LEU A 297 -6.26 62.42 99.96
CA LEU A 297 -7.57 63.08 100.06
C LEU A 297 -8.56 62.34 100.98
N THR A 298 -8.55 61.00 100.96
CA THR A 298 -9.35 60.17 101.86
C THR A 298 -8.95 60.39 103.33
N THR A 299 -7.66 60.58 103.59
CA THR A 299 -7.14 60.88 104.93
C THR A 299 -7.59 62.28 105.39
N GLN A 300 -7.37 63.31 104.57
CA GLN A 300 -7.78 64.69 104.86
C GLN A 300 -9.30 64.84 105.11
N LEU A 301 -10.14 64.10 104.38
CA LEU A 301 -11.60 64.16 104.52
C LEU A 301 -12.07 63.57 105.86
N ASN A 302 -11.45 62.49 106.32
CA ASN A 302 -11.75 61.87 107.61
C ASN A 302 -11.43 62.81 108.78
N GLU A 303 -10.34 63.59 108.69
CA GLU A 303 -9.98 64.59 109.71
C GLU A 303 -11.03 65.72 109.80
N ARG A 304 -11.46 66.27 108.66
CA ARG A 304 -12.37 67.43 108.61
C ARG A 304 -13.81 67.17 109.06
N THR A 305 -14.28 65.92 109.05
CA THR A 305 -15.71 65.61 109.24
C THR A 305 -16.07 65.35 110.72
N SER A 306 -15.21 65.76 111.65
CA SER A 306 -15.27 65.42 113.08
C SER A 306 -16.21 66.31 113.93
N GLU A 307 -16.54 67.53 113.48
CA GLU A 307 -17.34 68.49 114.26
C GLU A 307 -18.79 68.62 113.74
N LYS A 308 -19.75 68.70 114.67
CA LYS A 308 -21.20 68.76 114.36
C LYS A 308 -21.94 69.64 115.38
N VAL A 309 -22.73 70.60 114.88
CA VAL A 309 -23.51 71.56 115.69
C VAL A 309 -25.00 71.48 115.33
N ASP A 310 -25.88 71.54 116.34
CA ASP A 310 -27.35 71.41 116.21
C ASP A 310 -28.03 72.80 116.25
N ILE A 311 -28.79 73.14 115.19
CA ILE A 311 -29.28 74.50 114.91
C ILE A 311 -30.80 74.63 115.19
N GLY A 312 -31.49 73.54 115.54
CA GLY A 312 -32.96 73.46 115.48
C GLY A 312 -33.79 73.97 116.68
N LYS A 313 -33.25 74.77 117.62
CA LYS A 313 -33.93 75.10 118.89
C LYS A 313 -34.17 76.60 119.09
N MET A 314 -35.36 76.95 119.57
CA MET A 314 -35.74 78.32 119.90
C MET A 314 -34.97 78.83 121.14
N PRO A 315 -34.35 80.04 121.08
CA PRO A 315 -33.50 80.55 122.15
C PRO A 315 -34.28 80.89 123.44
N ASN A 316 -33.68 80.57 124.58
CA ASN A 316 -34.18 80.92 125.92
C ASN A 316 -33.36 82.05 126.58
N SER A 317 -32.20 82.41 126.00
CA SER A 317 -31.23 83.34 126.59
C SER A 317 -30.52 84.19 125.53
N CYS A 318 -29.84 85.26 125.97
CA CYS A 318 -28.95 86.03 125.12
C CYS A 318 -27.79 85.16 124.58
N ALA A 319 -27.31 84.19 125.34
CA ALA A 319 -26.24 83.27 124.89
C ALA A 319 -26.69 82.38 123.71
N ASP A 320 -27.93 81.89 123.72
CA ASP A 320 -28.48 81.14 122.59
C ASP A 320 -28.66 82.05 121.36
N LEU A 321 -29.21 83.26 121.57
CA LEU A 321 -29.34 84.29 120.51
C LEU A 321 -27.98 84.57 119.85
N GLN A 322 -26.91 84.67 120.64
CA GLN A 322 -25.55 84.89 120.12
C GLN A 322 -25.02 83.68 119.34
N ARG A 323 -25.29 82.44 119.78
CA ARG A 323 -24.89 81.21 119.06
C ARG A 323 -25.60 81.05 117.72
N ILE A 324 -26.86 81.47 117.59
CA ILE A 324 -27.58 81.48 116.31
C ILE A 324 -27.31 82.75 115.47
N GLY A 325 -26.46 83.66 115.95
CA GLY A 325 -25.88 84.75 115.15
C GLY A 325 -26.34 86.18 115.48
N HIS A 326 -27.17 86.41 116.50
CA HIS A 326 -27.52 87.77 116.93
C HIS A 326 -26.32 88.47 117.58
N LYS A 327 -26.01 89.70 117.15
CA LYS A 327 -24.86 90.49 117.61
C LYS A 327 -25.18 91.93 118.02
N LEU A 328 -26.46 92.34 117.99
CA LEU A 328 -26.90 93.71 118.26
C LEU A 328 -27.67 93.76 119.58
N SER A 329 -27.25 94.62 120.51
CA SER A 329 -27.95 94.81 121.79
C SER A 329 -29.36 95.36 121.58
N GLY A 330 -30.34 94.86 122.32
CA GLY A 330 -31.74 95.20 122.12
C GLY A 330 -32.72 94.39 122.97
N PHE A 331 -34.00 94.71 122.83
CA PHE A 331 -35.10 93.97 123.47
C PHE A 331 -35.49 92.78 122.61
N PHE A 332 -35.35 91.57 123.15
CA PHE A 332 -35.69 90.32 122.49
C PHE A 332 -36.75 89.56 123.27
N SER A 333 -37.76 89.07 122.56
CA SER A 333 -38.70 88.08 123.09
C SER A 333 -38.02 86.71 123.05
N VAL A 334 -37.70 86.13 124.21
CA VAL A 334 -37.18 84.76 124.33
C VAL A 334 -38.22 83.80 124.88
N LYS A 335 -37.99 82.49 124.70
CA LYS A 335 -38.80 81.45 125.33
C LYS A 335 -38.52 81.39 126.83
N GLY A 336 -39.31 82.16 127.57
CA GLY A 336 -39.34 82.13 129.03
C GLY A 336 -39.88 80.83 129.61
N SER A 337 -39.83 80.72 130.94
CA SER A 337 -40.09 79.47 131.67
C SER A 337 -41.54 78.97 131.58
N LYS A 338 -42.50 79.89 131.49
CA LYS A 338 -43.95 79.62 131.39
C LYS A 338 -44.71 80.56 130.45
N LYS A 339 -44.09 81.66 130.01
CA LYS A 339 -44.66 82.70 129.14
C LYS A 339 -43.56 83.26 128.23
N MET A 340 -43.93 84.05 127.23
CA MET A 340 -42.96 84.83 126.47
C MET A 340 -42.40 85.96 127.35
N GLU A 341 -41.08 86.04 127.45
CA GLU A 341 -40.38 87.00 128.30
C GLU A 341 -39.60 87.98 127.40
N ILE A 342 -39.75 89.28 127.65
CA ILE A 342 -38.92 90.30 127.00
C ILE A 342 -37.70 90.53 127.89
N ILE A 343 -36.55 90.20 127.35
CA ILE A 343 -35.24 90.49 127.93
C ILE A 343 -34.55 91.57 127.10
N TYR A 344 -33.83 92.46 127.76
CA TYR A 344 -32.84 93.30 127.10
C TYR A 344 -31.51 92.53 127.10
N CYS A 345 -31.06 92.14 125.91
CA CYS A 345 -29.71 91.60 125.73
C CYS A 345 -28.75 92.75 125.48
N ASN A 346 -27.71 92.86 126.30
CA ASN A 346 -26.58 93.74 126.02
C ASN A 346 -25.35 92.90 125.68
N PHE A 347 -25.10 92.72 124.37
CA PHE A 347 -23.92 92.04 123.86
C PHE A 347 -22.64 92.89 123.95
N ASN A 348 -22.77 94.14 124.39
CA ASN A 348 -21.67 95.11 124.57
C ASN A 348 -21.36 95.41 126.05
N ALA A 349 -21.77 94.53 126.98
CA ALA A 349 -21.49 94.66 128.41
C ALA A 349 -20.53 93.57 128.92
N ASP A 350 -19.69 93.91 129.89
CA ASP A 350 -18.66 93.03 130.45
C ASP A 350 -19.24 91.91 131.34
N GLN A 351 -19.79 90.90 130.66
CA GLN A 351 -20.25 89.57 131.10
C GLN A 351 -21.37 89.50 132.18
N ASN A 352 -21.37 90.36 133.20
CA ASN A 352 -22.21 90.19 134.40
C ASN A 352 -23.60 90.88 134.36
N ASP A 353 -23.89 91.77 133.40
CA ASP A 353 -25.20 92.43 133.23
C ASP A 353 -25.69 92.33 131.76
N THR A 354 -25.36 91.21 131.10
CA THR A 354 -25.61 90.95 129.66
C THR A 354 -27.06 90.60 129.32
N GLN A 355 -27.85 90.17 130.31
CA GLN A 355 -29.28 89.83 130.15
C GLN A 355 -30.09 90.46 131.28
N LYS A 356 -30.85 91.52 130.97
CA LYS A 356 -31.73 92.20 131.92
C LYS A 356 -33.18 91.85 131.62
N TRP A 357 -33.89 91.20 132.53
CA TRP A 357 -35.31 90.91 132.37
C TRP A 357 -36.13 92.20 132.50
N ILE A 358 -37.02 92.47 131.54
CA ILE A 358 -37.75 93.75 131.43
C ILE A 358 -39.23 93.55 131.78
N GLY A 359 -39.81 92.43 131.37
CA GLY A 359 -41.20 92.11 131.67
C GLY A 359 -41.74 90.92 130.89
N TYR A 360 -42.96 90.52 131.22
CA TYR A 360 -43.74 89.63 130.36
C TYR A 360 -44.41 90.43 129.24
N ALA A 361 -44.39 89.91 128.02
CA ALA A 361 -45.23 90.43 126.95
C ALA A 361 -46.69 89.97 127.20
N ASP A 362 -47.53 90.82 127.77
CA ASP A 362 -48.97 90.53 127.94
C ASP A 362 -49.72 90.75 126.62
N VAL A 363 -49.55 89.82 125.69
CA VAL A 363 -50.13 89.88 124.34
C VAL A 363 -51.64 89.58 124.42
N LYS A 364 -52.44 90.62 124.70
CA LYS A 364 -53.91 90.51 124.73
C LYS A 364 -54.50 90.40 123.34
N SER A 365 -54.60 89.17 122.85
CA SER A 365 -55.29 88.83 121.59
C SER A 365 -56.79 89.10 121.68
N ALA A 366 -57.26 90.20 121.07
CA ALA A 366 -58.66 90.39 120.76
C ALA A 366 -59.02 89.65 119.46
N PRO A 367 -60.07 88.80 119.41
CA PRO A 367 -60.50 88.17 118.17
C PRO A 367 -60.95 89.21 117.14
N VAL A 368 -60.31 89.22 115.98
CA VAL A 368 -60.69 90.08 114.84
C VAL A 368 -61.32 89.21 113.77
N HIS A 369 -62.53 89.56 113.33
CA HIS A 369 -63.20 88.89 112.23
C HIS A 369 -63.10 89.74 110.95
N PHE A 370 -62.73 89.09 109.86
CA PHE A 370 -62.66 89.69 108.53
C PHE A 370 -63.53 88.89 107.57
N TYR A 371 -64.20 89.58 106.66
CA TYR A 371 -64.90 88.96 105.54
C TYR A 371 -64.06 89.16 104.28
N ALA A 372 -63.93 88.09 103.50
CA ALA A 372 -63.18 88.06 102.25
C ALA A 372 -64.14 87.68 101.11
N GLN A 373 -64.24 88.55 100.12
CA GLN A 373 -65.12 88.38 98.96
C GLN A 373 -64.29 88.21 97.68
N ARG A 374 -64.80 87.39 96.77
CA ARG A 374 -64.30 87.25 95.40
C ARG A 374 -65.37 87.73 94.44
N ASN A 375 -64.95 88.46 93.40
CA ASN A 375 -65.83 89.07 92.42
C ASN A 375 -65.81 88.31 91.07
N SER A 376 -65.26 87.09 91.07
CA SER A 376 -65.19 86.21 89.90
C SER A 376 -65.58 84.78 90.29
N GLU A 377 -66.39 84.12 89.46
CA GLU A 377 -66.83 82.74 89.64
C GLU A 377 -65.66 81.74 89.64
N CYS A 378 -65.78 80.66 90.43
CA CYS A 378 -64.67 79.76 90.74
C CYS A 378 -64.73 78.46 89.93
N TYR A 379 -64.15 78.48 88.72
CA TYR A 379 -64.28 77.38 87.75
C TYR A 379 -63.28 76.21 87.90
N ASN A 380 -62.22 76.35 88.70
CA ASN A 380 -61.14 75.35 88.80
C ASN A 380 -61.03 74.78 90.21
N GLN A 381 -61.49 73.54 90.41
CA GLN A 381 -61.20 72.76 91.62
C GLN A 381 -59.68 72.53 91.77
N TYR A 382 -59.22 72.30 93.01
CA TYR A 382 -57.81 72.11 93.41
C TYR A 382 -56.86 73.30 93.25
N THR A 383 -57.28 74.46 92.73
CA THR A 383 -56.51 75.73 92.84
C THR A 383 -56.94 76.57 94.06
N PRO A 384 -56.00 77.15 94.85
CA PRO A 384 -56.34 77.98 96.00
C PRO A 384 -57.20 79.21 95.65
N ILE A 385 -58.30 79.41 96.37
CA ILE A 385 -59.27 80.49 96.11
C ILE A 385 -58.72 81.82 96.64
N THR A 386 -58.19 82.66 95.75
CA THR A 386 -57.74 84.02 96.05
C THR A 386 -58.92 84.99 96.14
N PHE A 387 -59.08 85.69 97.26
CA PHE A 387 -60.11 86.74 97.39
C PHE A 387 -59.67 88.05 96.71
N ASN A 388 -60.62 88.81 96.14
CA ASN A 388 -60.33 90.11 95.52
C ASN A 388 -60.41 91.27 96.51
N LEU A 389 -61.25 91.15 97.54
CA LEU A 389 -61.46 92.20 98.54
C LEU A 389 -61.64 91.57 99.92
N ALA A 390 -60.73 91.86 100.84
CA ALA A 390 -60.93 91.59 102.27
C ALA A 390 -61.23 92.91 103.00
N ARG A 391 -62.23 92.90 103.89
CA ARG A 391 -62.51 94.02 104.80
C ARG A 391 -62.67 93.51 106.23
N VAL A 392 -61.90 94.13 107.13
CA VAL A 392 -62.04 94.00 108.58
C VAL A 392 -63.21 94.87 109.05
N LYS A 393 -64.04 94.35 109.96
CA LYS A 393 -65.06 95.14 110.68
C LYS A 393 -64.84 95.01 112.19
N PHE A 394 -65.00 96.11 112.90
CA PHE A 394 -64.88 96.18 114.37
C PHE A 394 -66.26 96.25 115.05
N SER A 395 -67.12 95.26 114.78
CA SER A 395 -68.36 95.00 115.55
C SER A 395 -68.79 93.52 115.39
N SER A 396 -69.56 93.01 116.34
CA SER A 396 -69.82 91.57 116.55
C SER A 396 -71.20 91.09 116.10
N LEU A 397 -71.32 89.75 115.93
CA LEU A 397 -72.47 88.97 115.41
C LEU A 397 -72.62 89.05 113.86
N PHE A 398 -72.09 88.08 113.11
CA PHE A 398 -72.68 86.78 112.70
C PHE A 398 -73.33 86.89 111.28
N GLU A 399 -73.47 85.86 110.44
CA GLU A 399 -73.33 84.40 110.60
C GLU A 399 -72.91 83.67 109.28
N ARG A 400 -72.31 82.49 109.44
CA ARG A 400 -72.21 81.31 108.54
C ARG A 400 -71.45 81.27 107.19
N GLU A 401 -70.83 80.09 107.03
CA GLU A 401 -70.64 79.21 105.85
C GLU A 401 -70.17 79.77 104.49
N SER A 402 -69.15 79.13 103.95
CA SER A 402 -68.67 79.30 102.58
C SER A 402 -68.21 77.95 102.03
N ASN A 403 -69.10 77.29 101.29
CA ASN A 403 -68.77 76.14 100.45
C ASN A 403 -69.02 76.53 98.98
N CYS A 404 -68.10 76.18 98.10
CA CYS A 404 -68.41 75.89 96.70
C CYS A 404 -68.30 74.38 96.52
N GLU A 405 -69.26 73.80 95.81
CA GLU A 405 -69.18 72.44 95.24
C GLU A 405 -68.29 72.46 93.98
#